data_AF-H6QE02-F1
#
_entry.id   AF-H6QE02-F1
#
_cell.length_a   1.000
_cell.length_b   1.000
_cell.length_c   1.000
_cell.angle_alpha   90.00
_cell.angle_beta   90.00
_cell.angle_gamma   90.00
#
_symmetry.space_group_name_H-M   'P 1'
#
loop_
_entity.id
_entity.type
_entity.pdbx_description
1 polymer ?
#
loop_
_entity_poly.entity_id
_entity_poly.type
_entity_poly.pdbx_seq_one_letter_code
_entity_poly.pdbx_strand_id
1 'polypeptide(L)'
;MGEGELVKTFNIDRYRTVTLFDLTVLKFTRELGGVVRTHQLIDELSKIYAIKDHSTVTSSVRKLSTYGLMEIISRGVYRITPEGERVLKVAVELLLGTNHD
;
A
#
# COMPACT_ATOMS: atom_id res chain seq x y z
N MET A 1 29.95 -12.58 -20.71
CA MET A 1 29.40 -13.35 -19.57
C MET A 1 28.23 -12.54 -19.05
N GLY A 2 27.01 -12.91 -19.42
CA GLY A 2 25.81 -12.21 -18.99
C GLY A 2 25.48 -12.62 -17.57
N GLU A 3 25.59 -11.70 -16.62
CA GLU A 3 25.06 -11.89 -15.28
C GLU A 3 23.54 -11.99 -15.42
N GLY A 4 23.02 -13.20 -15.24
CA GLY A 4 21.60 -13.47 -15.17
C GLY A 4 21.03 -12.61 -14.05
N GLU A 5 20.26 -11.60 -14.45
CA GLU A 5 19.48 -10.75 -13.58
C GLU A 5 18.64 -11.66 -12.68
N LEU A 6 19.00 -11.73 -11.40
CA LEU A 6 18.25 -12.45 -10.39
C LEU A 6 16.85 -11.86 -10.37
N VAL A 7 15.93 -12.48 -11.10
CA VAL A 7 14.50 -12.21 -11.01
C VAL A 7 14.14 -12.51 -9.57
N LYS A 8 14.15 -11.49 -8.71
CA LYS A 8 13.63 -11.59 -7.35
C LYS A 8 12.19 -12.01 -7.48
N THR A 9 11.92 -13.30 -7.28
CA THR A 9 10.59 -13.86 -7.35
C THR A 9 9.73 -13.13 -6.32
N PHE A 10 8.78 -12.33 -6.78
CA PHE A 10 7.86 -11.60 -5.91
C PHE A 10 6.89 -12.60 -5.28
N ASN A 11 7.12 -12.96 -4.02
CA ASN A 11 6.27 -13.92 -3.32
C ASN A 11 5.02 -13.24 -2.76
N ILE A 12 3.94 -13.26 -3.57
CA ILE A 12 2.65 -12.68 -3.21
C ILE A 12 1.94 -13.43 -2.07
N ASP A 13 2.32 -14.69 -1.79
CA ASP A 13 1.70 -15.48 -0.72
C ASP A 13 1.91 -14.85 0.66
N ARG A 14 3.00 -14.08 0.82
CA ARG A 14 3.26 -13.31 2.03
C ARG A 14 2.16 -12.28 2.30
N TYR A 15 1.47 -11.80 1.27
CA TYR A 15 0.48 -10.72 1.32
C TYR A 15 -0.96 -11.22 1.18
N ARG A 16 -1.23 -12.52 1.38
CA ARG A 16 -2.55 -13.16 1.18
C ARG A 16 -3.74 -12.46 1.85
N THR A 17 -3.52 -11.70 2.92
CA THR A 17 -4.60 -10.99 3.60
C THR A 17 -4.77 -9.55 3.14
N VAL A 18 -3.83 -8.96 2.38
CA VAL A 18 -3.88 -7.58 1.89
C VAL A 18 -5.09 -7.41 0.98
N THR A 19 -5.97 -6.49 1.35
CA THR A 19 -7.25 -6.23 0.69
C THR A 19 -7.15 -5.04 -0.27
N LEU A 20 -8.17 -4.85 -1.11
CA LEU A 20 -8.29 -3.64 -1.93
C LEU A 20 -8.30 -2.35 -1.09
N PHE A 21 -8.89 -2.40 0.11
CA PHE A 21 -8.85 -1.29 1.05
C PHE A 21 -7.41 -0.95 1.46
N ASP A 22 -6.62 -1.96 1.82
CA ASP A 22 -5.20 -1.78 2.19
C ASP A 22 -4.38 -1.24 1.02
N LEU A 23 -4.63 -1.72 -0.21
CA LEU A 23 -4.00 -1.18 -1.42
C LEU A 23 -4.41 0.29 -1.67
N THR A 24 -5.64 0.67 -1.32
CA THR A 24 -6.10 2.05 -1.43
C THR A 24 -5.39 2.96 -0.42
N VAL A 25 -5.09 2.45 0.79
CA VAL A 25 -4.26 3.16 1.78
C VAL A 25 -2.85 3.40 1.23
N LEU A 26 -2.22 2.40 0.61
CA LEU A 26 -0.91 2.55 -0.03
C LEU A 26 -0.97 3.58 -1.18
N LYS A 27 -1.99 3.48 -2.04
CA LYS A 27 -2.22 4.41 -3.16
C LYS A 27 -2.28 5.86 -2.71
N PHE A 28 -3.15 6.17 -1.74
CA PHE A 28 -3.28 7.54 -1.25
C PHE A 28 -2.06 8.02 -0.48
N THR A 29 -1.37 7.13 0.25
CA THR A 29 -0.10 7.50 0.88
C THR A 29 0.92 7.94 -0.17
N ARG A 30 1.05 7.20 -1.29
CA ARG A 30 1.92 7.58 -2.41
C ARG A 30 1.49 8.90 -3.05
N GLU A 31 0.21 9.05 -3.38
CA GLU A 31 -0.34 10.25 -4.03
C GLU A 31 -0.20 11.51 -3.17
N LEU A 32 -0.19 11.35 -1.84
CA LEU A 32 0.04 12.44 -0.87
C LEU A 32 1.54 12.67 -0.57
N GLY A 33 2.44 12.17 -1.41
CA GLY A 33 3.88 12.43 -1.31
C GLY A 33 4.67 11.41 -0.47
N GLY A 34 4.10 10.24 -0.22
CA GLY A 34 4.76 9.11 0.43
C GLY A 34 4.81 9.16 1.96
N VAL A 35 4.46 10.31 2.57
CA VAL A 35 4.30 10.48 4.02
C VAL A 35 2.96 11.14 4.30
N VAL A 36 2.15 10.56 5.17
CA VAL A 36 0.76 10.96 5.36
C VAL A 36 0.34 10.96 6.83
N ARG A 37 -0.57 11.87 7.19
CA ARG A 37 -1.26 11.88 8.48
C ARG A 37 -2.59 11.14 8.41
N THR A 38 -3.04 10.61 9.54
CA THR A 38 -4.29 9.84 9.64
C THR A 38 -5.51 10.60 9.09
N HIS A 39 -5.62 11.91 9.38
CA HIS A 39 -6.75 12.70 8.85
C HIS A 39 -6.72 12.80 7.32
N GLN A 40 -5.55 12.99 6.71
CA GLN A 40 -5.41 13.07 5.25
C GLN A 40 -5.81 11.75 4.58
N LEU A 41 -5.44 10.60 5.16
CA LEU A 41 -5.91 9.30 4.69
C LEU A 41 -7.43 9.17 4.82
N ILE A 42 -8.01 9.61 5.93
CA ILE A 42 -9.47 9.56 6.13
C ILE A 42 -10.18 10.45 5.11
N ASP A 43 -9.68 11.66 4.87
CA ASP A 43 -10.26 12.60 3.91
C ASP A 43 -10.31 11.99 2.50
N GLU A 44 -9.22 11.34 2.07
CA GLU A 44 -9.18 10.67 0.76
C GLU A 44 -10.01 9.39 0.71
N LEU A 45 -9.88 8.52 1.70
CA LEU A 45 -10.59 7.24 1.73
C LEU A 45 -12.10 7.42 1.86
N SER A 46 -12.56 8.47 2.55
CA SER A 46 -13.99 8.75 2.73
C SER A 46 -14.69 9.15 1.43
N LYS A 47 -13.93 9.51 0.39
CA LYS A 47 -14.48 9.77 -0.95
C LYS A 47 -14.93 8.49 -1.66
N ILE A 48 -14.45 7.32 -1.22
CA ILE A 48 -14.68 6.02 -1.86
C ILE A 48 -15.41 5.06 -0.91
N TYR A 49 -15.00 5.06 0.36
CA TYR A 49 -15.52 4.15 1.38
C TYR A 49 -16.30 4.93 2.44
N ALA A 50 -17.37 4.33 2.97
CA ALA A 50 -18.07 4.86 4.13
C ALA A 50 -17.26 4.64 5.42
N ILE A 51 -16.20 5.42 5.63
CA ILE A 51 -15.36 5.36 6.83
C ILE A 51 -16.08 6.10 7.97
N LYS A 52 -16.46 5.35 9.00
CA LYS A 52 -17.14 5.89 10.20
C LYS A 52 -16.19 6.12 11.38
N ASP A 53 -14.99 5.54 11.36
CA ASP A 53 -14.07 5.55 12.48
C ASP A 53 -12.59 5.48 12.02
N HIS A 54 -11.72 6.17 12.78
CA HIS A 54 -10.27 6.17 12.64
C HIS A 54 -9.65 4.77 12.85
N SER A 55 -10.36 3.88 13.57
CA SER A 55 -9.87 2.52 13.86
C SER A 55 -9.65 1.69 12.60
N THR A 56 -10.46 1.85 11.56
CA THR A 56 -10.32 1.12 10.30
C THR A 56 -9.00 1.46 9.60
N VAL A 57 -8.70 2.76 9.47
CA VAL A 57 -7.44 3.24 8.87
C VAL A 57 -6.25 2.79 9.70
N THR A 58 -6.33 2.94 11.03
CA THR A 58 -5.25 2.53 11.94
C THR A 58 -4.98 1.03 11.88
N SER A 59 -6.03 0.20 11.77
CA SER A 59 -5.91 -1.26 11.67
C SER A 59 -5.26 -1.68 10.35
N SER A 60 -5.66 -1.04 9.24
CA SER A 60 -5.07 -1.26 7.92
C SER A 60 -3.59 -0.87 7.90
N VAL A 61 -3.23 0.31 8.43
CA VAL A 61 -1.84 0.74 8.51
C VAL A 61 -1.00 -0.20 9.37
N ARG A 62 -1.50 -0.63 10.53
CA ARG A 62 -0.79 -1.61 11.38
C ARG A 62 -0.52 -2.91 10.65
N LYS A 63 -1.52 -3.43 9.93
CA LYS A 63 -1.38 -4.62 9.09
C LYS A 63 -0.36 -4.42 7.96
N LEU A 64 -0.40 -3.29 7.27
CA LEU A 64 0.58 -2.97 6.23
C LEU A 64 2.00 -2.86 6.81
N SER A 65 2.13 -2.36 8.04
CA SER A 65 3.41 -2.33 8.77
C SER A 65 3.93 -3.71 9.16
N THR A 66 3.08 -4.67 9.55
CA THR A 66 3.56 -6.04 9.82
C THR A 66 4.10 -6.72 8.56
N TYR A 67 3.61 -6.33 7.39
CA TYR A 67 4.12 -6.77 6.09
C TYR A 67 5.32 -5.98 5.57
N GLY A 68 5.73 -4.90 6.27
CA GLY A 68 6.83 -4.03 5.84
C GLY A 68 6.47 -3.14 4.65
N LEU A 69 5.18 -2.93 4.36
CA LEU A 69 4.69 -2.09 3.26
C LEU A 69 4.53 -0.62 3.68
N MET A 70 4.38 -0.38 4.98
CA MET A 70 4.33 0.95 5.57
C MET A 70 5.14 1.03 6.87
N GLU A 71 5.65 2.21 7.18
CA GLU A 71 6.27 2.56 8.45
C GLU A 71 5.37 3.48 9.27
N ILE A 72 5.34 3.29 10.58
CA ILE A 72 4.75 4.22 11.54
C ILE A 72 5.90 5.12 12.03
N ILE A 73 5.97 6.35 11.53
CA ILE A 73 6.99 7.32 11.95
C ILE A 73 6.71 7.78 13.37
N SER A 74 5.45 8.13 13.62
CA SER A 74 4.96 8.55 14.94
C SER A 74 3.45 8.34 15.00
N ARG A 75 2.83 8.64 16.16
CA ARG A 75 1.39 8.45 16.32
C ARG A 75 0.61 9.24 15.26
N GLY A 76 -0.07 8.51 14.39
CA GLY A 76 -0.91 9.07 13.34
C GLY A 76 -0.16 9.59 12.12
N VAL A 77 1.16 9.34 12.00
CA VAL A 77 2.00 9.71 10.85
C VAL A 77 2.65 8.47 10.27
N TYR A 78 2.44 8.24 8.98
CA TYR A 78 2.81 7.01 8.29
C TYR A 78 3.59 7.30 7.01
N ARG A 79 4.42 6.34 6.60
CA ARG A 79 5.20 6.41 5.36
C ARG A 79 5.06 5.11 4.57
N ILE A 80 4.95 5.20 3.25
CA ILE A 80 5.04 4.03 2.37
C ILE A 80 6.50 3.58 2.22
N THR A 81 6.76 2.28 2.30
CA THR A 81 8.11 1.75 2.07
C THR A 81 8.38 1.51 0.58
N PRO A 82 9.65 1.36 0.16
CA PRO A 82 9.95 0.92 -1.20
C PRO A 82 9.32 -0.43 -1.58
N GLU A 83 9.10 -1.32 -0.60
CA GLU A 83 8.36 -2.56 -0.84
C GLU A 83 6.86 -2.29 -1.05
N GLY A 84 6.26 -1.40 -0.26
CA GLY A 84 4.88 -0.95 -0.46
C GLY A 84 4.63 -0.36 -1.85
N GLU A 85 5.56 0.45 -2.35
CA GLU A 85 5.55 1.00 -3.71
C GLU A 85 5.58 -0.13 -4.77
N ARG A 86 6.46 -1.12 -4.60
CA ARG A 86 6.55 -2.28 -5.51
C ARG A 86 5.26 -3.09 -5.52
N VAL A 87 4.71 -3.42 -4.35
CA VAL A 87 3.46 -4.17 -4.23
C VAL A 87 2.32 -3.43 -4.88
N LEU A 88 2.20 -2.12 -4.63
CA LEU A 88 1.16 -1.29 -5.23
C LEU A 88 1.26 -1.29 -6.76
N LYS A 89 2.47 -1.17 -7.32
CA LYS A 89 2.69 -1.22 -8.77
C LYS A 89 2.19 -2.54 -9.37
N VAL A 90 2.65 -3.67 -8.82
CA VAL A 90 2.23 -5.01 -9.29
C VAL A 90 0.72 -5.19 -9.14
N ALA A 91 0.13 -4.75 -8.04
CA ALA A 91 -1.31 -4.85 -7.83
C ALA A 91 -2.11 -4.03 -8.85
N VAL A 92 -1.66 -2.82 -9.19
CA VAL A 92 -2.29 -1.98 -10.22
C VAL A 92 -2.19 -2.64 -11.60
N GLU A 93 -1.02 -3.18 -11.96
CA GLU A 93 -0.81 -3.91 -13.23
C GLU A 93 -1.73 -5.13 -13.34
N LEU A 94 -1.88 -5.90 -12.26
CA LEU A 94 -2.77 -7.06 -12.22
C LEU A 94 -4.27 -6.67 -12.28
N LEU A 95 -4.66 -5.55 -11.66
CA LEU A 95 -6.05 -5.09 -11.62
C LEU A 95 -6.50 -4.41 -12.92
N LEU A 96 -5.60 -3.68 -13.58
CA LEU A 96 -5.91 -2.99 -14.84
C LEU A 96 -5.82 -3.90 -16.07
N GLY A 97 -5.28 -5.11 -15.91
CA GLY A 97 -4.96 -5.99 -17.02
C GLY A 97 -3.77 -5.44 -17.81
N THR A 98 -2.94 -6.33 -18.31
CA THR A 98 -1.89 -6.02 -19.29
C THR A 98 -2.52 -5.41 -20.55
N ASN A 99 -2.67 -4.10 -20.60
CA ASN A 99 -2.77 -3.35 -21.85
C ASN A 99 -1.34 -3.15 -22.37
N HIS A 100 -0.73 -4.25 -22.80
CA HIS A 100 0.41 -4.24 -23.69
C HIS A 100 0.00 -5.06 -24.91
N ASP A 101 -0.61 -4.37 -25.86
CA ASP A 101 -0.40 -4.65 -27.28
C ASP A 101 0.80 -3.83 -27.74
#